data_AF-A0A2X2T2B3-F1
#
_entry.id   AF-A0A2X2T2B3-F1
#
_cell.length_a   1.000
_cell.length_b   1.000
_cell.length_c   1.000
_cell.angle_alpha   90.00
_cell.angle_beta   90.00
_cell.angle_gamma   90.00
#
_symmetry.space_group_name_H-M   'P 1'
#
loop_
_entity.id
_entity.type
_entity.pdbx_description
1 polymer ?
#
loop_
_entity_poly.entity_id
_entity_poly.type
_entity_poly.pdbx_seq_one_letter_code
_entity_poly.pdbx_strand_id
1 'polypeptide(L)'
;MPPLSHTNAEAVRNYPRQIVIGNDTISDISGVHCHLKTMETFLNTHPEYLRDVSLLQISDASRGYSWSARDLCDQLEHQCAEINARFGDSAWYPINYIRNHLCHSDLIYAFYRNAHVAMFTPLSEGMSLEAKAFVLAQDAEDPGVLMLSALTGTAEQLTDAVLINPYDANEASHALYSALTMPLHERKRRHQQLLAKVERYDSQWWARAFLDSLNAESAPSPATVIPFRASHHGIFTPQNLY
;
A
#
# COMPACT_ATOMS: atom_id res chain seq x y z
N MET A 1 -13.48 -12.05 25.34
CA MET A 1 -12.90 -12.35 24.02
C MET A 1 -11.56 -13.02 24.25
N PRO A 2 -11.21 -14.12 23.55
CA PRO A 2 -9.87 -14.65 23.70
C PRO A 2 -8.89 -13.69 23.02
N PRO A 3 -7.81 -13.27 23.71
CA PRO A 3 -6.76 -12.46 23.09
C PRO A 3 -6.13 -13.21 21.91
N LEU A 4 -5.50 -12.49 20.98
CA LEU A 4 -4.54 -13.07 20.03
C LEU A 4 -3.69 -14.08 20.79
N SER A 5 -3.68 -15.34 20.37
CA SER A 5 -2.85 -16.34 21.04
C SER A 5 -1.41 -15.84 21.06
N HIS A 6 -0.79 -15.83 22.24
CA HIS A 6 0.58 -15.35 22.45
C HIS A 6 1.57 -15.88 21.39
N THR A 7 1.29 -17.08 20.87
CA THR A 7 2.01 -17.79 19.80
C THR A 7 2.15 -17.00 18.49
N ASN A 8 1.11 -16.30 18.02
CA ASN A 8 1.17 -15.61 16.72
C ASN A 8 2.01 -14.34 16.78
N ALA A 9 1.91 -13.57 17.87
CA ALA A 9 2.70 -12.35 18.05
C ALA A 9 4.19 -12.64 18.32
N GLU A 10 4.51 -13.77 18.95
CA GLU A 10 5.89 -14.25 19.13
C GLU A 10 6.51 -14.76 17.83
N ALA A 11 5.73 -15.47 17.00
CA ALA A 11 6.19 -15.94 15.70
C ALA A 11 6.60 -14.78 14.77
N VAL A 12 5.86 -13.68 14.78
CA VAL A 12 6.19 -12.47 14.00
C VAL A 12 7.45 -11.78 14.51
N ARG A 13 7.66 -11.73 15.84
CA ARG A 13 8.86 -11.12 16.44
C ARG A 13 10.15 -11.91 16.19
N ASN A 14 10.05 -13.24 16.09
CA ASN A 14 11.19 -14.13 15.89
C ASN A 14 11.45 -14.46 14.43
N TYR A 15 10.87 -13.72 13.47
CA TYR A 15 11.17 -13.92 12.06
C TYR A 15 12.62 -13.47 11.80
N PRO A 16 13.53 -14.38 11.40
CA PRO A 16 14.96 -14.06 11.28
C PRO A 16 15.28 -13.21 10.04
N ARG A 17 14.25 -12.70 9.35
CA ARG A 17 14.33 -12.10 8.02
C ARG A 17 13.66 -10.74 8.05
N GLN A 18 14.14 -9.84 7.21
CA GLN A 18 13.45 -8.58 6.99
C GLN A 18 12.11 -8.86 6.30
N ILE A 19 11.06 -8.24 6.82
CA ILE A 19 9.69 -8.41 6.31
C ILE A 19 9.32 -7.16 5.52
N VAL A 20 8.96 -7.36 4.26
CA VAL A 20 8.21 -6.39 3.47
C VAL A 20 6.74 -6.78 3.56
N ILE A 21 5.85 -5.83 3.81
CA ILE A 21 4.41 -6.10 3.89
C ILE A 21 3.63 -5.34 2.82
N GLY A 22 2.72 -6.03 2.17
CA GLY A 22 1.61 -5.43 1.43
C GLY A 22 0.28 -5.92 2.02
N ASN A 23 -0.72 -5.04 2.01
CA ASN A 23 -2.05 -5.33 2.50
C ASN A 23 -3.06 -4.58 1.65
N ASP A 24 -3.75 -5.30 0.76
CA ASP A 24 -4.54 -4.69 -0.30
C ASP A 24 -5.90 -5.36 -0.46
N THR A 25 -6.89 -4.59 -0.90
CA THR A 25 -8.14 -5.16 -1.42
C THR A 25 -7.96 -5.48 -2.89
N ILE A 26 -8.22 -6.73 -3.28
CA ILE A 26 -7.99 -7.18 -4.65
C ILE A 26 -8.91 -6.41 -5.61
N SER A 27 -8.29 -5.65 -6.51
CA SER A 27 -8.94 -4.90 -7.57
C SER A 27 -7.95 -4.55 -8.68
N ASP A 28 -8.45 -4.21 -9.86
CA ASP A 28 -7.60 -3.89 -11.03
C ASP A 28 -6.68 -2.67 -10.81
N ILE A 29 -7.01 -1.83 -9.82
CA ILE A 29 -6.25 -0.62 -9.46
C ILE A 29 -5.38 -0.79 -8.21
N SER A 30 -5.48 -1.92 -7.50
CA SER A 30 -4.71 -2.19 -6.28
C SER A 30 -3.20 -2.27 -6.52
N GLY A 31 -2.78 -2.64 -7.73
CA GLY A 31 -1.36 -2.70 -8.10
C GLY A 31 -0.56 -3.78 -7.35
N VAL A 32 -1.20 -4.82 -6.83
CA VAL A 32 -0.52 -5.96 -6.17
C VAL A 32 0.50 -6.61 -7.13
N HIS A 33 0.16 -6.76 -8.40
CA HIS A 33 1.08 -7.26 -9.43
C HIS A 33 2.36 -6.41 -9.56
N CYS A 34 2.27 -5.09 -9.34
CA CYS A 34 3.42 -4.18 -9.40
C CYS A 34 4.40 -4.44 -8.26
N HIS A 35 3.93 -4.63 -7.03
CA HIS A 35 4.86 -4.92 -5.94
C HIS A 35 5.42 -6.34 -5.98
N LEU A 36 4.69 -7.30 -6.56
CA LEU A 36 5.19 -8.65 -6.80
C LEU A 36 6.32 -8.59 -7.82
N LYS A 37 6.13 -7.77 -8.88
CA LYS A 37 7.16 -7.50 -9.88
C LYS A 37 8.35 -6.74 -9.31
N THR A 38 8.10 -5.82 -8.39
CA THR A 38 9.16 -5.09 -7.66
C THR A 38 10.01 -6.07 -6.84
N MET A 39 9.38 -6.99 -6.10
CA MET A 39 10.09 -8.02 -5.34
C MET A 39 10.86 -8.97 -6.26
N GLU A 40 10.27 -9.42 -7.37
CA GLU A 40 10.98 -10.22 -8.37
C GLU A 40 12.22 -9.49 -8.91
N THR A 41 12.07 -8.20 -9.24
CA THR A 41 13.16 -7.37 -9.77
C THR A 41 14.25 -7.19 -8.73
N PHE A 42 13.88 -6.91 -7.48
CA PHE A 42 14.79 -6.78 -6.34
C PHE A 42 15.61 -8.05 -6.11
N LEU A 43 14.99 -9.23 -6.08
CA LEU A 43 15.71 -10.49 -5.87
C LEU A 43 16.66 -10.83 -7.02
N ASN A 44 16.37 -10.36 -8.23
CA ASN A 44 17.29 -10.49 -9.37
C ASN A 44 18.48 -9.53 -9.29
N THR A 45 18.24 -8.28 -8.90
CA THR A 45 19.27 -7.24 -8.86
C THR A 45 20.14 -7.29 -7.60
N HIS A 46 19.59 -7.85 -6.51
CA HIS A 46 20.22 -7.93 -5.20
C HIS A 46 20.24 -9.39 -4.67
N PRO A 47 20.99 -10.30 -5.32
CA PRO A 47 21.07 -11.70 -4.91
C PRO A 47 21.61 -11.90 -3.49
N GLU A 48 22.30 -10.90 -2.93
CA GLU A 48 22.77 -10.88 -1.55
C GLU A 48 21.63 -10.89 -0.51
N TYR A 49 20.39 -10.54 -0.90
CA TYR A 49 19.21 -10.59 -0.01
C TYR A 49 18.37 -11.87 -0.18
N LEU A 50 18.80 -12.81 -1.01
CA LEU A 50 18.16 -14.13 -1.09
C LEU A 50 18.22 -14.80 0.29
N ARG A 51 17.07 -15.25 0.80
CA ARG A 51 16.86 -15.82 2.14
C ARG A 51 16.84 -14.83 3.31
N ASP A 52 17.14 -13.56 3.08
CA ASP A 52 17.15 -12.52 4.12
C ASP A 52 15.90 -11.64 4.10
N VAL A 53 15.17 -11.60 2.98
CA VAL A 53 13.96 -10.78 2.80
C VAL A 53 12.79 -11.65 2.36
N SER A 54 11.60 -11.41 2.92
CA SER A 54 10.35 -11.99 2.44
C SER A 54 9.27 -10.91 2.32
N LEU A 55 8.46 -11.00 1.27
CA LEU A 55 7.22 -10.25 1.13
C LEU A 55 6.10 -11.06 1.79
N LEU A 56 5.41 -10.44 2.75
CA LEU A 56 4.13 -10.90 3.27
C LEU A 56 3.02 -10.10 2.59
N GLN A 57 2.30 -10.74 1.68
CA GLN A 57 1.17 -10.13 0.99
C GLN A 57 -0.14 -10.61 1.60
N ILE A 58 -0.91 -9.69 2.16
CA ILE A 58 -2.24 -9.96 2.70
C ILE A 58 -3.26 -9.36 1.73
N SER A 59 -4.15 -10.19 1.19
CA SER A 59 -5.12 -9.72 0.20
C SER A 59 -6.54 -10.09 0.58
N ASP A 60 -7.42 -9.10 0.70
CA ASP A 60 -8.86 -9.31 0.94
C ASP A 60 -9.61 -9.39 -0.40
N ALA A 61 -10.13 -10.58 -0.70
CA ALA A 61 -10.95 -10.83 -1.89
C ALA A 61 -12.44 -10.49 -1.69
N SER A 62 -12.89 -10.31 -0.43
CA SER A 62 -14.30 -10.14 -0.08
C SER A 62 -14.84 -8.71 -0.33
N ARG A 63 -13.94 -7.75 -0.54
CA ARG A 63 -14.26 -6.32 -0.74
C ARG A 63 -14.17 -5.85 -2.20
N GLY A 64 -13.81 -6.73 -3.14
CA GLY A 64 -13.63 -6.41 -4.56
C GLY A 64 -14.91 -6.50 -5.42
N TYR A 65 -14.96 -5.73 -6.52
CA TYR A 65 -16.03 -5.81 -7.52
C TYR A 65 -16.07 -7.20 -8.18
N SER A 66 -17.24 -7.81 -8.23
CA SER A 66 -17.44 -9.27 -8.32
C SER A 66 -17.11 -9.95 -9.66
N TRP A 67 -16.78 -9.21 -10.72
CA TRP A 67 -16.71 -9.80 -12.08
C TRP A 67 -15.29 -10.20 -12.49
N SER A 68 -14.26 -9.40 -12.16
CA SER A 68 -12.85 -9.65 -12.52
C SER A 68 -11.99 -10.15 -11.36
N ALA A 69 -12.49 -10.07 -10.12
CA ALA A 69 -11.69 -10.36 -8.93
C ALA A 69 -11.14 -11.79 -8.91
N ARG A 70 -11.89 -12.79 -9.42
CA ARG A 70 -11.43 -14.19 -9.44
C ARG A 70 -10.25 -14.39 -10.39
N ASP A 71 -10.37 -13.91 -11.61
CA ASP A 71 -9.30 -14.02 -12.61
C ASP A 71 -8.04 -13.29 -12.15
N LEU A 72 -8.21 -12.12 -11.50
CA LEU A 72 -7.11 -11.38 -10.90
C LEU A 72 -6.47 -12.16 -9.75
N CYS A 73 -7.25 -12.80 -8.87
CA CYS A 73 -6.70 -13.67 -7.83
C CYS A 73 -5.86 -14.80 -8.42
N ASP A 74 -6.38 -15.49 -9.43
CA ASP A 74 -5.70 -16.62 -10.06
C ASP A 74 -4.39 -16.16 -10.72
N GLN A 75 -4.39 -14.99 -11.37
CA GLN A 75 -3.17 -14.38 -11.93
C GLN A 75 -2.14 -14.03 -10.86
N LEU A 76 -2.56 -13.42 -9.75
CA LEU A 76 -1.67 -13.06 -8.65
C LEU A 76 -1.10 -14.30 -7.96
N GLU A 77 -1.91 -15.34 -7.74
CA GLU A 77 -1.46 -16.62 -7.18
C GLU A 77 -0.45 -17.31 -8.09
N HIS A 78 -0.71 -17.30 -9.40
CA HIS A 78 0.23 -17.82 -10.38
C HIS A 78 1.57 -17.07 -10.34
N GLN A 79 1.53 -15.74 -10.36
CA GLN A 79 2.73 -14.90 -10.27
C GLN A 79 3.51 -15.15 -8.97
N CYS A 80 2.82 -15.28 -7.82
CA CYS A 80 3.45 -15.64 -6.56
C CYS A 80 4.14 -17.01 -6.63
N ALA A 81 3.48 -18.00 -7.23
CA ALA A 81 4.01 -19.35 -7.38
C ALA A 81 5.25 -19.37 -8.30
N GLU A 82 5.24 -18.62 -9.40
CA GLU A 82 6.38 -18.49 -10.31
C GLU A 82 7.60 -17.88 -9.60
N ILE A 83 7.41 -16.78 -8.87
CA ILE A 83 8.50 -16.14 -8.10
C ILE A 83 9.04 -17.11 -7.04
N ASN A 84 8.15 -17.77 -6.31
CA ASN A 84 8.54 -18.74 -5.28
C ASN A 84 9.26 -19.95 -5.87
N ALA A 85 8.86 -20.45 -7.04
CA ALA A 85 9.54 -21.55 -7.71
C ALA A 85 10.94 -21.15 -8.23
N ARG A 86 11.09 -19.90 -8.66
CA ARG A 86 12.35 -19.38 -9.20
C ARG A 86 13.40 -19.09 -8.13
N PHE A 87 13.00 -18.50 -7.00
CA PHE A 87 13.95 -18.05 -5.96
C PHE A 87 13.86 -18.82 -4.65
N GLY A 88 12.70 -19.39 -4.34
CA GLY A 88 12.47 -20.10 -3.09
C GLY A 88 13.15 -21.47 -3.04
N ASP A 89 13.26 -21.99 -1.82
CA ASP A 89 13.76 -23.32 -1.54
C ASP A 89 12.98 -23.97 -0.39
N SER A 90 13.45 -25.10 0.12
CA SER A 90 12.77 -25.84 1.20
C SER A 90 12.72 -25.10 2.54
N ALA A 91 13.55 -24.08 2.75
CA ALA A 91 13.68 -23.34 4.00
C ALA A 91 13.15 -21.89 3.91
N TRP A 92 12.89 -21.39 2.70
CA TRP A 92 12.50 -20.00 2.47
C TRP A 92 11.62 -19.83 1.23
N TYR A 93 10.53 -19.08 1.42
CA TYR A 93 9.70 -18.56 0.34
C TYR A 93 9.83 -17.03 0.28
N PRO A 94 10.18 -16.47 -0.89
CA PRO A 94 10.25 -15.03 -1.06
C PRO A 94 8.89 -14.34 -0.89
N ILE A 95 7.80 -14.98 -1.32
CA ILE A 95 6.44 -14.42 -1.25
C ILE A 95 5.55 -15.32 -0.38
N ASN A 96 5.02 -14.76 0.69
CA ASN A 96 4.00 -15.37 1.54
C ASN A 96 2.66 -14.69 1.24
N TYR A 97 1.85 -15.30 0.38
CA TYR A 97 0.56 -14.77 -0.04
C TYR A 97 -0.58 -15.33 0.81
N ILE A 98 -1.30 -14.47 1.54
CA ILE A 98 -2.39 -14.82 2.43
C ILE A 98 -3.70 -14.22 1.92
N ARG A 99 -4.65 -15.08 1.55
CA ARG A 99 -6.04 -14.66 1.27
C ARG A 99 -6.78 -14.39 2.58
N ASN A 100 -7.08 -13.13 2.83
CA ASN A 100 -7.59 -12.63 4.10
C ASN A 100 -9.08 -12.95 4.31
N HIS A 101 -9.37 -14.16 4.79
CA HIS A 101 -10.65 -14.47 5.45
C HIS A 101 -10.49 -14.67 6.97
N LEU A 102 -9.25 -14.57 7.49
CA LEU A 102 -8.89 -14.93 8.87
C LEU A 102 -8.05 -13.88 9.62
N CYS A 103 -7.57 -12.81 8.96
CA CYS A 103 -6.78 -11.77 9.61
C CYS A 103 -7.68 -10.60 10.04
N HIS A 104 -8.00 -10.58 11.34
CA HIS A 104 -8.59 -9.40 11.98
C HIS A 104 -7.58 -8.24 12.01
N SER A 105 -8.09 -7.01 12.15
CA SER A 105 -7.28 -5.77 12.15
C SER A 105 -6.09 -5.82 13.11
N ASP A 106 -6.27 -6.40 14.30
CA ASP A 106 -5.21 -6.46 15.32
C ASP A 106 -4.00 -7.28 14.86
N LEU A 107 -4.23 -8.35 14.08
CA LEU A 107 -3.16 -9.16 13.53
C LEU A 107 -2.41 -8.40 12.42
N ILE A 108 -3.14 -7.68 11.56
CA ILE A 108 -2.53 -6.83 10.53
C ILE A 108 -1.66 -5.76 11.16
N TYR A 109 -2.13 -5.09 12.23
CA TYR A 109 -1.34 -4.08 12.94
C TYR A 109 -0.13 -4.68 13.65
N ALA A 110 -0.24 -5.91 14.16
CA ALA A 110 0.92 -6.63 14.68
C ALA A 110 1.95 -6.92 13.58
N PHE A 111 1.52 -7.30 12.37
CA PHE A 111 2.43 -7.42 11.24
C PHE A 111 3.05 -6.07 10.85
N TYR A 112 2.25 -5.00 10.77
CA TYR A 112 2.77 -3.65 10.51
C TYR A 112 3.86 -3.26 11.51
N ARG A 113 3.64 -3.49 12.81
CA ARG A 113 4.61 -3.18 13.88
C ARG A 113 5.99 -3.82 13.67
N ASN A 114 6.02 -5.01 13.06
CA ASN A 114 7.25 -5.80 12.89
C ASN A 114 7.78 -5.77 11.44
N ALA A 115 7.05 -5.16 10.51
CA ALA A 115 7.48 -5.06 9.13
C ALA A 115 8.55 -3.96 8.99
N HIS A 116 9.60 -4.28 8.25
CA HIS A 116 10.72 -3.39 8.00
C HIS A 116 10.37 -2.37 6.90
N VAL A 117 9.57 -2.81 5.93
CA VAL A 117 9.05 -1.96 4.85
C VAL A 117 7.58 -2.29 4.64
N ALA A 118 6.72 -1.28 4.55
CA ALA A 118 5.41 -1.44 3.93
C ALA A 118 5.45 -0.92 2.49
N MET A 119 4.92 -1.69 1.55
CA MET A 119 4.96 -1.40 0.13
C MET A 119 3.54 -1.37 -0.43
N PHE A 120 3.01 -0.16 -0.60
CA PHE A 120 1.68 0.07 -1.17
C PHE A 120 1.82 0.67 -2.56
N THR A 121 1.35 -0.05 -3.58
CA THR A 121 1.55 0.27 -5.00
C THR A 121 0.26 0.50 -5.78
N PRO A 122 -0.77 1.20 -5.24
CA PRO A 122 -1.99 1.43 -6.00
C PRO A 122 -1.70 2.21 -7.28
N LEU A 123 -2.40 1.82 -8.35
CA LEU A 123 -2.33 2.48 -9.66
C LEU A 123 -3.17 3.76 -9.70
N SER A 124 -4.18 3.84 -8.85
CA SER A 124 -5.00 5.04 -8.64
C SER A 124 -5.79 4.85 -7.34
N GLU A 125 -5.60 5.75 -6.37
CA GLU A 125 -6.32 5.69 -5.10
C GLU A 125 -6.51 7.09 -4.52
N GLY A 126 -7.69 7.38 -3.97
CA GLY A 126 -7.92 8.67 -3.31
C GLY A 126 -7.15 8.81 -2.00
N MET A 127 -7.23 7.81 -1.14
CA MET A 127 -6.58 7.81 0.18
C MET A 127 -6.30 6.37 0.63
N SER A 128 -5.03 6.05 0.85
CA SER A 128 -4.59 4.84 1.52
C SER A 128 -4.71 4.99 3.04
N LEU A 129 -5.68 4.32 3.64
CA LEU A 129 -5.80 4.27 5.10
C LEU A 129 -4.80 3.27 5.70
N GLU A 130 -4.43 2.26 4.94
CA GLU A 130 -3.44 1.23 5.25
C GLU A 130 -2.05 1.87 5.41
N ALA A 131 -1.68 2.82 4.54
CA ALA A 131 -0.44 3.59 4.70
C ALA A 131 -0.42 4.40 6.01
N LYS A 132 -1.53 5.06 6.37
CA LYS A 132 -1.64 5.78 7.64
C LYS A 132 -1.61 4.85 8.85
N ALA A 133 -2.29 3.71 8.77
CA ALA A 133 -2.31 2.69 9.81
C ALA A 133 -0.92 2.07 10.02
N PHE A 134 -0.15 1.83 8.96
CA PHE A 134 1.23 1.38 9.06
C PHE A 134 2.10 2.36 9.86
N VAL A 135 2.02 3.66 9.54
CA VAL A 135 2.75 4.72 10.25
C VAL A 135 2.39 4.76 11.74
N LEU A 136 1.09 4.68 12.05
CA LEU A 136 0.59 4.66 13.43
C LEU A 136 1.02 3.40 14.20
N ALA A 137 1.14 2.27 13.51
CA ALA A 137 1.52 1.01 14.14
C ALA A 137 3.01 0.95 14.50
N GLN A 138 3.90 1.74 13.88
CA GLN A 138 5.35 1.62 14.06
C GLN A 138 5.86 1.92 15.48
N ASP A 139 6.97 1.27 15.85
CA ASP A 139 7.76 1.66 17.01
C ASP A 139 8.57 2.92 16.71
N ALA A 140 8.39 3.98 17.49
CA ALA A 140 9.15 5.20 17.29
C ALA A 140 10.66 4.98 17.50
N GLU A 141 11.06 3.98 18.29
CA GLU A 141 12.48 3.70 18.54
C GLU A 141 13.16 2.89 17.44
N ASP A 142 12.40 2.10 16.68
CA ASP A 142 12.89 1.34 15.53
C ASP A 142 11.81 1.21 14.43
N PRO A 143 11.43 2.31 13.76
CA PRO A 143 10.30 2.30 12.83
C PRO A 143 10.68 1.73 11.47
N GLY A 144 9.80 0.95 10.86
CA GLY A 144 9.90 0.56 9.45
C GLY A 144 9.73 1.74 8.48
N VAL A 145 9.94 1.48 7.20
CA VAL A 145 9.86 2.47 6.12
C VAL A 145 8.56 2.31 5.34
N LEU A 146 7.85 3.41 5.12
CA LEU A 146 6.69 3.45 4.23
C LEU A 146 7.16 3.72 2.79
N MET A 147 6.93 2.76 1.89
CA MET A 147 7.08 2.92 0.45
C MET A 147 5.68 2.99 -0.20
N LEU A 148 5.43 4.06 -0.94
CA LEU A 148 4.08 4.45 -1.34
C LEU A 148 4.04 4.91 -2.80
N SER A 149 3.05 4.44 -3.55
CA SER A 149 2.77 4.94 -4.90
C SER A 149 2.57 6.45 -4.91
N ALA A 150 3.18 7.15 -5.86
CA ALA A 150 2.90 8.56 -6.11
C ALA A 150 1.48 8.81 -6.66
N LEU A 151 0.75 7.74 -7.02
CA LEU A 151 -0.60 7.78 -7.61
C LEU A 151 -1.71 7.62 -6.57
N THR A 152 -1.40 7.81 -5.28
CA THR A 152 -2.41 7.91 -4.21
C THR A 152 -2.48 9.34 -3.67
N GLY A 153 -3.69 9.84 -3.36
CA GLY A 153 -3.83 11.16 -2.73
C GLY A 153 -3.18 11.22 -1.34
N THR A 154 -2.89 10.07 -0.71
CA THR A 154 -2.07 10.01 0.51
C THR A 154 -0.64 10.50 0.28
N ALA A 155 -0.08 10.36 -0.93
CA ALA A 155 1.27 10.81 -1.26
C ALA A 155 1.44 12.33 -1.13
N GLU A 156 0.36 13.10 -1.35
CA GLU A 156 0.36 14.55 -1.14
C GLU A 156 0.55 14.93 0.33
N GLN A 157 0.08 14.08 1.25
CA GLN A 157 0.25 14.28 2.69
C GLN A 157 1.57 13.66 3.17
N LEU A 158 1.81 12.39 2.85
CA LEU A 158 2.90 11.58 3.39
C LEU A 158 4.20 11.71 2.58
N THR A 159 4.62 12.95 2.31
CA THR A 159 5.80 13.26 1.47
C THR A 159 7.14 12.72 1.97
N ASP A 160 7.22 12.30 3.23
CA ASP A 160 8.43 11.71 3.83
C ASP A 160 8.51 10.19 3.62
N ALA A 161 7.49 9.58 3.02
CA ALA A 161 7.52 8.22 2.51
C ALA A 161 8.53 8.12 1.35
N VAL A 162 8.94 6.91 1.04
CA VAL A 162 9.66 6.61 -0.20
C VAL A 162 8.61 6.52 -1.30
N LEU A 163 8.44 7.62 -2.04
CA LEU A 163 7.49 7.66 -3.14
C LEU A 163 8.04 6.91 -4.35
N ILE A 164 7.19 6.12 -5.00
CA ILE A 164 7.56 5.31 -6.17
C ILE A 164 6.53 5.46 -7.29
N ASN A 165 6.99 5.30 -8.53
CA ASN A 165 6.11 5.01 -9.65
C ASN A 165 5.82 3.48 -9.73
N PRO A 166 4.58 3.01 -9.50
CA PRO A 166 4.29 1.57 -9.51
C PRO A 166 4.47 0.92 -10.88
N TYR A 167 4.54 1.70 -11.96
CA TYR A 167 4.78 1.19 -13.31
C TYR A 167 6.26 0.92 -13.63
N ASP A 168 7.20 1.43 -12.81
CA ASP A 168 8.63 1.19 -12.99
C ASP A 168 9.16 0.26 -11.89
N ALA A 169 9.21 -1.03 -12.21
CA ALA A 169 9.69 -2.04 -11.27
C ALA A 169 11.20 -1.91 -10.95
N ASN A 170 12.01 -1.29 -11.82
CA ASN A 170 13.43 -1.08 -11.53
C ASN A 170 13.61 0.07 -10.54
N GLU A 171 12.92 1.19 -10.76
CA GLU A 171 12.86 2.30 -9.81
C GLU A 171 12.34 1.82 -8.45
N ALA A 172 11.23 1.10 -8.44
CA ALA A 172 10.64 0.55 -7.22
C ALA A 172 11.58 -0.47 -6.53
N SER A 173 12.35 -1.26 -7.27
CA SER A 173 13.36 -2.17 -6.72
C SER A 173 14.50 -1.42 -6.03
N HIS A 174 15.01 -0.35 -6.66
CA HIS A 174 16.02 0.51 -6.05
C HIS A 174 15.50 1.25 -4.81
N ALA A 175 14.25 1.68 -4.84
CA ALA A 175 13.56 2.26 -3.70
C ALA A 175 13.41 1.24 -2.55
N LEU A 176 13.05 -0.02 -2.87
CA LEU A 176 12.95 -1.10 -1.89
C LEU A 176 14.31 -1.42 -1.25
N TYR A 177 15.38 -1.51 -2.05
CA TYR A 177 16.74 -1.64 -1.53
C TYR A 177 17.11 -0.49 -0.59
N SER A 178 16.82 0.74 -0.99
CA SER A 178 17.08 1.94 -0.19
C SER A 178 16.28 1.94 1.12
N ALA A 179 15.04 1.44 1.10
CA ALA A 179 14.20 1.30 2.28
C ALA A 179 14.74 0.23 3.25
N LEU A 180 15.13 -0.94 2.74
CA LEU A 180 15.67 -2.05 3.54
C LEU A 180 17.03 -1.74 4.17
N THR A 181 17.83 -0.90 3.50
CA THR A 181 19.17 -0.46 3.98
C THR A 181 19.14 0.87 4.71
N MET A 182 17.96 1.46 4.92
CA MET A 182 17.83 2.80 5.48
C MET A 182 18.36 2.85 6.93
N PRO A 183 19.36 3.73 7.22
CA PRO A 183 19.89 3.85 8.57
C PRO A 183 18.81 4.26 9.58
N LEU A 184 18.93 3.77 10.82
CA LEU A 184 17.94 4.01 11.88
C LEU A 184 17.59 5.50 12.08
N HIS A 185 18.59 6.39 12.08
CA HIS A 185 18.35 7.82 12.27
C HIS A 185 17.46 8.43 11.17
N GLU A 186 17.62 7.98 9.93
CA GLU A 186 16.82 8.42 8.78
C GLU A 186 15.40 7.87 8.89
N ARG A 187 15.24 6.60 9.28
CA ARG A 187 13.94 5.97 9.53
C ARG A 187 13.17 6.70 10.62
N LYS A 188 13.80 6.97 11.77
CA LYS A 188 13.20 7.74 12.88
C LYS A 188 12.79 9.15 12.42
N ARG A 189 13.64 9.86 11.66
CA ARG A 189 13.31 11.19 11.13
C ARG A 189 12.06 11.14 10.24
N ARG A 190 12.03 10.23 9.26
CA ARG A 190 10.89 10.10 8.34
C ARG A 190 9.61 9.71 9.08
N HIS A 191 9.69 8.70 9.94
CA HIS A 191 8.56 8.26 10.75
C HIS A 191 7.98 9.39 11.60
N GLN A 192 8.82 10.19 12.26
CA GLN A 192 8.36 11.33 13.06
C GLN A 192 7.59 12.36 12.21
N GLN A 193 8.07 12.68 11.00
CA GLN A 193 7.37 13.61 10.10
C GLN A 193 6.05 13.03 9.58
N LEU A 194 6.04 11.74 9.23
CA LEU A 194 4.83 11.04 8.79
C LEU A 194 3.79 11.00 9.92
N LEU A 195 4.20 10.59 11.12
CA LEU A 195 3.33 10.48 12.29
C LEU A 195 2.69 11.82 12.63
N ALA A 196 3.46 12.91 12.68
CA ALA A 196 2.94 14.24 12.95
C ALA A 196 1.84 14.66 11.96
N LYS A 197 1.95 14.29 10.69
CA LYS A 197 0.91 14.56 9.68
C LYS A 197 -0.30 13.66 9.87
N VAL A 198 -0.11 12.38 10.16
CA VAL A 198 -1.22 11.44 10.40
C VAL A 198 -2.03 11.86 11.63
N GLU A 199 -1.37 12.26 12.72
CA GLU A 199 -2.04 12.73 13.94
C GLU A 199 -2.73 14.08 13.75
N ARG A 200 -2.15 14.98 12.95
CA ARG A 200 -2.74 16.30 12.66
C ARG A 200 -3.96 16.22 11.76
N TYR A 201 -3.92 15.35 10.74
CA TYR A 201 -4.95 15.21 9.71
C TYR A 201 -5.72 13.90 9.87
N ASP A 202 -6.34 13.75 11.05
CA ASP A 202 -7.18 12.62 11.40
C ASP A 202 -8.60 12.73 10.82
N SER A 203 -9.43 11.72 11.10
CA SER A 203 -10.83 11.69 10.62
C SER A 203 -11.68 12.82 11.21
N GLN A 204 -11.40 13.26 12.45
CA GLN A 204 -12.12 14.37 13.08
C GLN A 204 -11.77 15.71 12.44
N TRP A 205 -10.50 15.91 12.08
CA TRP A 205 -10.07 17.07 11.31
C TRP A 205 -10.76 17.10 9.94
N TRP A 206 -10.78 15.98 9.22
CA TRP A 206 -11.45 15.90 7.91
C TRP A 206 -12.94 16.23 8.02
N ALA A 207 -13.64 15.64 8.98
CA ALA A 207 -15.07 15.87 9.19
C ALA A 207 -15.36 17.34 9.51
N ARG A 208 -14.56 17.97 10.38
CA ARG A 208 -14.68 19.40 10.69
C ARG A 208 -14.43 20.27 9.46
N ALA A 209 -13.33 20.05 8.75
CA ALA A 209 -12.99 20.83 7.56
C ALA A 209 -14.08 20.74 6.48
N PHE A 210 -14.67 19.56 6.30
CA PHE A 210 -15.80 19.35 5.38
C PHE A 210 -17.04 20.13 5.82
N LEU A 211 -17.44 20.02 7.10
CA LEU A 211 -18.61 20.71 7.63
C LEU A 211 -18.45 22.22 7.66
N ASP A 212 -17.26 22.73 7.98
CA ASP A 212 -16.94 24.15 7.96
C ASP A 212 -17.09 24.71 6.53
N SER A 213 -16.61 23.96 5.52
CA SER A 213 -16.74 24.34 4.11
C SER A 213 -18.21 24.35 3.65
N LEU A 214 -18.98 23.35 4.05
CA LEU A 214 -20.41 23.26 3.74
C LEU A 214 -21.22 24.39 4.38
N ASN A 215 -20.89 24.75 5.63
CA ASN A 215 -21.56 25.84 6.34
C ASN A 215 -21.16 27.22 5.79
N ALA A 216 -19.94 27.37 5.26
CA ALA A 216 -19.48 28.60 4.63
C ALA A 216 -20.26 28.95 3.34
N GLU A 217 -20.76 27.94 2.60
CA GLU A 217 -21.60 28.12 1.40
C GLU A 217 -23.04 28.58 1.69
N SER A 218 -23.42 28.74 2.97
CA SER A 218 -24.75 29.26 3.33
C SER A 218 -24.92 30.78 3.14
N ALA A 219 -23.86 31.51 2.75
CA ALA A 219 -24.01 32.87 2.24
C ALA A 219 -24.41 32.81 0.75
N PRO A 220 -25.54 33.39 0.33
CA PRO A 220 -25.99 33.28 -1.05
C PRO A 220 -24.96 33.94 -1.98
N SER A 221 -24.20 33.11 -2.69
CA SER A 221 -23.47 33.56 -3.87
C SER A 221 -24.53 33.91 -4.93
N PRO A 222 -24.56 35.14 -5.48
CA PRO A 222 -25.49 35.44 -6.56
C PRO A 222 -25.23 34.44 -7.67
N ALA A 223 -26.29 33.71 -8.06
CA ALA A 223 -26.22 32.69 -9.09
C ALA A 223 -25.52 33.27 -10.32
N THR A 224 -24.26 32.90 -10.51
CA THR A 224 -23.56 33.19 -11.75
C THR A 224 -24.12 32.19 -12.73
N VAL A 225 -25.13 32.62 -13.49
CA VAL A 225 -25.59 31.91 -14.66
C VAL A 225 -24.40 31.80 -15.60
N ILE A 226 -23.72 30.66 -15.59
CA ILE A 226 -22.73 30.34 -16.63
C ILE A 226 -23.57 30.01 -17.86
N PRO A 227 -23.59 30.85 -18.92
CA PRO A 227 -24.27 30.49 -20.14
C PRO A 227 -23.59 29.25 -20.71
N PHE A 228 -24.36 28.18 -20.90
CA PHE A 228 -23.91 27.00 -21.63
C PHE A 228 -23.54 27.44 -23.05
N ARG A 229 -22.26 27.69 -23.30
CA ARG A 229 -21.73 27.82 -24.67
C ARG A 229 -21.50 26.43 -25.19
N ALA A 230 -22.38 25.97 -26.07
CA ALA A 230 -22.15 24.79 -26.90
C ALA A 230 -20.97 25.08 -27.86
N SER A 231 -19.73 24.92 -27.39
CA SER A 231 -18.58 24.86 -28.29
C SER A 231 -18.70 23.59 -29.12
N HIS A 232 -18.94 23.75 -30.42
CA HIS A 232 -18.93 22.70 -31.43
C HIS A 232 -17.51 22.13 -31.60
N HIS A 233 -16.95 21.44 -30.61
CA HIS A 233 -15.68 20.73 -30.73
C HIS A 233 -15.90 19.28 -30.30
N GLY A 234 -16.19 18.46 -31.33
CA GLY A 234 -16.09 17.01 -31.43
C GLY A 234 -16.05 16.17 -30.15
N ILE A 235 -17.22 15.68 -29.75
CA ILE A 235 -17.30 14.41 -29.03
C ILE A 235 -17.01 13.31 -30.05
N PHE A 236 -15.95 12.54 -29.81
CA PHE A 236 -15.67 11.31 -30.54
C PHE A 236 -16.73 10.28 -30.14
N THR A 237 -17.85 10.23 -30.85
CA THR A 237 -18.77 9.09 -30.80
C THR A 237 -18.23 7.99 -31.70
N PRO A 238 -17.86 6.80 -31.17
CA PRO A 238 -17.58 5.66 -32.03
C PRO A 238 -18.90 5.19 -32.63
N GLN A 239 -19.14 5.55 -33.89
CA GLN A 239 -20.19 4.92 -34.68
C GLN A 239 -19.59 3.65 -35.32
N ASN A 240 -20.24 2.51 -35.04
CA ASN A 240 -19.98 1.16 -35.53
C ASN A 240 -19.14 0.26 -34.63
N LEU A 241 -19.82 -0.33 -33.63
CA LEU A 241 -19.54 -1.68 -33.15
C LEU A 241 -20.85 -2.47 -33.17
N TYR A 242 -21.10 -3.12 -34.31
CA TYR A 242 -21.81 -4.39 -34.41
C TYR A 242 -20.88 -5.35 -35.14
#